data_AF-A0A943HJ05-F1
#
_entry.id   AF-A0A943HJ05-F1
#
_cell.length_a   1.000
_cell.length_b   1.000
_cell.length_c   1.000
_cell.angle_alpha   90.00
_cell.angle_beta   90.00
_cell.angle_gamma   90.00
#
_symmetry.space_group_name_H-M   'P 1'
#
loop_
_entity.id
_entity.type
_entity.pdbx_description
1 polymer ?
#
loop_
_entity_poly.entity_id
_entity_poly.type
_entity_poly.pdbx_seq_one_letter_code
_entity_poly.pdbx_strand_id
1 'polypeptide(L)'
;MDTQKSWQLDQPQGTPLYTLDVHNTQTMHVKRMLLINRLRLWQLAAAVALLFLYINSASVLGFVLGFLSIPYAFFLARSMAVSAYKSNETARGKLVHYTFYEDCFTVQSSYSQSTIWYDDLYRVIVRKHSVCLMVSNRIGYALCENECPESVLDFLRERCAEKRKPKAKEILFSVLFALLCVLFLGYACMAVLARCSTSAETVPAPTPLPTESAIVEEEPTPAPTAAPTAAPDTEETISKDPISTGYDVIYETYLKETSTTYEFKLTAKGEDYIILNDTDDAVEFLQYDRDSANGSCALYVYERCPKDANGGWSRQEAQILNIYAYHYRDGATAASGKTGWGDAPTKEYSELTGE
;
A
#
# COMPACT_ATOMS: atom_id res chain seq x y z
N MET A 1 -16.49 33.82 34.07
CA MET A 1 -16.16 34.04 32.64
C MET A 1 -14.67 33.82 32.54
N ASP A 2 -14.25 32.56 32.48
CA ASP A 2 -12.85 32.19 32.26
C ASP A 2 -12.74 31.60 30.87
N THR A 3 -11.79 32.15 30.13
CA THR A 3 -11.64 32.05 28.69
C THR A 3 -11.10 30.68 28.31
N GLN A 4 -11.93 29.93 27.59
CA GLN A 4 -11.60 28.71 26.87
C GLN A 4 -10.45 29.00 25.89
N LYS A 5 -9.20 28.74 26.30
CA LYS A 5 -8.02 28.84 25.43
C LYS A 5 -8.02 27.63 24.48
N SER A 6 -8.16 27.93 23.20
CA SER A 6 -8.14 26.96 22.10
C SER A 6 -6.81 26.24 22.01
N TRP A 7 -6.87 24.92 21.90
CA TRP A 7 -5.77 23.98 21.66
C TRP A 7 -5.11 24.19 20.29
N GLN A 8 -4.23 25.19 20.16
CA GLN A 8 -3.35 25.32 19.00
C GLN A 8 -1.97 24.75 19.39
N LEU A 9 -1.55 23.67 18.72
CA LEU A 9 -0.12 23.39 18.54
C LEU A 9 0.54 24.70 18.10
N ASP A 10 1.73 25.03 18.63
CA ASP A 10 2.51 26.19 18.21
C ASP A 10 2.52 26.24 16.68
N GLN A 11 1.79 27.21 16.13
CA GLN A 11 1.77 27.41 14.68
C GLN A 11 3.20 27.75 14.27
N PRO A 12 3.67 27.23 13.12
CA PRO A 12 4.98 27.61 12.61
C PRO A 12 5.04 29.15 12.57
N GLN A 13 6.06 29.72 13.22
CA GLN A 13 6.19 31.16 13.35
C GLN A 13 6.52 31.77 11.98
N GLY A 14 5.48 32.14 11.25
CA GLY A 14 5.58 32.70 9.91
C GLY A 14 4.22 33.14 9.39
N THR A 15 4.20 34.12 8.49
CA THR A 15 2.96 34.54 7.83
C THR A 15 2.52 33.45 6.85
N PRO A 16 1.28 32.94 6.93
CA PRO A 16 0.80 31.94 5.98
C PRO A 16 0.80 32.54 4.57
N LEU A 17 1.47 31.88 3.64
CA LEU A 17 1.54 32.32 2.25
C LEU A 17 0.25 31.97 1.50
N TYR A 18 -0.27 30.77 1.76
CA TYR A 18 -1.49 30.26 1.13
C TYR A 18 -2.28 29.38 2.09
N THR A 19 -3.61 29.44 2.00
CA THR A 19 -4.53 28.54 2.71
C THR A 19 -5.47 27.86 1.72
N LEU A 20 -5.78 26.60 1.95
CA LEU A 20 -6.62 25.81 1.08
C LEU A 20 -7.48 24.80 1.85
N ASP A 21 -8.78 24.82 1.60
CA ASP A 21 -9.71 23.80 2.11
C ASP A 21 -10.00 22.75 1.04
N VAL A 22 -9.70 21.49 1.34
CA VAL A 22 -9.92 20.36 0.45
C VAL A 22 -10.85 19.34 1.10
N HIS A 23 -11.86 18.89 0.37
CA HIS A 23 -12.70 17.79 0.81
C HIS A 23 -12.08 16.46 0.43
N ASN A 24 -11.97 15.54 1.39
CA ASN A 24 -11.51 14.20 1.10
C ASN A 24 -12.61 13.37 0.43
N THR A 25 -12.64 13.39 -0.89
CA THR A 25 -13.63 12.69 -1.72
C THR A 25 -13.07 11.37 -2.28
N GLN A 26 -13.97 10.44 -2.63
CA GLN A 26 -13.60 9.17 -3.26
C GLN A 26 -12.77 9.38 -4.54
N THR A 27 -13.17 10.35 -5.36
CA THR A 27 -12.49 10.66 -6.62
C THR A 27 -11.06 11.11 -6.39
N MET A 28 -10.81 11.88 -5.32
CA MET A 28 -9.47 12.31 -4.91
C MET A 28 -8.61 11.14 -4.44
N HIS A 29 -9.17 10.25 -3.61
CA HIS A 29 -8.44 9.08 -3.14
C HIS A 29 -8.01 8.17 -4.30
N VAL A 30 -8.92 7.91 -5.24
CA VAL A 30 -8.64 7.13 -6.46
C VAL A 30 -7.58 7.82 -7.32
N LYS A 31 -7.73 9.13 -7.59
CA LYS A 31 -6.76 9.90 -8.38
C LYS A 31 -5.36 9.85 -7.74
N ARG A 32 -5.27 10.02 -6.41
CA ARG A 32 -4.01 9.95 -5.67
C ARG A 32 -3.34 8.58 -5.81
N MET A 33 -4.09 7.50 -5.58
CA MET A 33 -3.56 6.14 -5.68
C MET A 33 -3.04 5.86 -7.10
N LEU A 34 -3.80 6.25 -8.12
CA LEU A 34 -3.40 6.09 -9.52
C LEU A 34 -2.20 6.98 -9.90
N LEU A 35 -2.12 8.22 -9.38
CA LEU A 35 -1.01 9.13 -9.65
C LEU A 35 0.30 8.64 -9.04
N ILE A 36 0.27 8.16 -7.79
CA ILE A 36 1.44 7.65 -7.08
C ILE A 36 1.94 6.36 -7.74
N ASN A 37 1.03 5.43 -8.02
CA ASN A 37 1.39 4.11 -8.53
C ASN A 37 1.40 3.99 -10.06
N ARG A 38 1.20 5.08 -10.82
CA ARG A 38 1.04 5.05 -12.28
C ARG A 38 2.10 4.22 -13.00
N LEU A 39 3.37 4.46 -12.67
CA LEU A 39 4.49 3.77 -13.33
C LEU A 39 4.50 2.28 -13.00
N ARG A 40 4.32 1.93 -11.72
CA ARG A 40 4.25 0.53 -11.27
C ARG A 40 3.05 -0.19 -11.87
N LEU A 41 1.92 0.50 -12.00
CA LEU A 41 0.70 -0.05 -12.59
C LEU A 41 0.88 -0.34 -14.08
N TRP A 42 1.56 0.54 -14.82
CA TRP A 42 1.95 0.27 -16.20
C TRP A 42 2.92 -0.90 -16.32
N GLN A 43 3.90 -1.01 -15.42
CA GLN A 43 4.84 -2.14 -15.39
C GLN A 43 4.12 -3.46 -15.11
N LEU A 44 3.21 -3.48 -14.13
CA LEU A 44 2.39 -4.65 -13.82
C LEU A 44 1.51 -5.05 -15.01
N ALA A 45 0.80 -4.07 -15.60
CA ALA A 45 -0.05 -4.30 -16.76
C ALA A 45 0.75 -4.87 -17.96
N ALA A 46 1.93 -4.32 -18.22
CA ALA A 46 2.83 -4.80 -19.27
C ALA A 46 3.38 -6.21 -18.97
N ALA A 47 3.74 -6.50 -17.72
CA ALA A 47 4.21 -7.82 -17.32
C ALA A 47 3.12 -8.90 -17.50
N VAL A 48 1.87 -8.60 -17.11
CA VAL A 48 0.73 -9.50 -17.31
C VAL A 48 0.43 -9.68 -18.80
N ALA A 49 0.50 -8.62 -19.60
CA ALA A 49 0.32 -8.71 -21.05
C ALA A 49 1.39 -9.60 -21.71
N LEU A 50 2.66 -9.44 -21.31
CA LEU A 50 3.76 -10.29 -21.78
C LEU A 50 3.60 -11.75 -21.36
N LEU A 51 3.08 -11.99 -20.15
CA LEU A 51 2.77 -13.34 -19.68
C LEU A 51 1.69 -14.01 -20.54
N PHE A 52 0.62 -13.30 -20.88
CA PHE A 52 -0.41 -13.82 -21.78
C PHE A 52 0.10 -14.10 -23.19
N LEU A 53 1.02 -13.26 -23.70
CA LEU A 53 1.68 -13.48 -24.98
C LEU A 53 2.61 -14.70 -24.95
N TYR A 54 3.31 -14.92 -23.84
CA TYR A 54 4.19 -16.05 -23.63
C TYR A 54 3.43 -17.39 -23.57
N ILE A 55 2.42 -17.49 -22.69
CA ILE A 55 1.66 -18.72 -22.45
C ILE A 55 0.96 -19.20 -23.73
N ASN A 56 0.40 -18.26 -24.51
CA ASN A 56 -0.34 -18.59 -25.72
C ASN A 56 0.53 -18.71 -26.97
N SER A 57 1.86 -18.73 -26.84
CA SER A 57 2.82 -18.90 -27.93
C SER A 57 2.57 -18.00 -29.14
N ALA A 58 2.31 -16.70 -28.88
CA ALA A 58 1.98 -15.71 -29.90
C ALA A 58 0.75 -16.04 -30.78
N SER A 59 -0.24 -16.77 -30.25
CA SER A 59 -1.55 -16.92 -30.89
C SER A 59 -2.34 -15.61 -30.84
N VAL A 60 -3.29 -15.45 -31.78
CA VAL A 60 -4.21 -14.29 -31.82
C VAL A 60 -4.91 -14.09 -30.47
N LEU A 61 -5.27 -15.19 -29.79
CA LEU A 61 -5.93 -15.17 -28.49
C LEU A 61 -5.02 -14.60 -27.39
N GLY A 62 -3.72 -14.89 -27.43
CA GLY A 62 -2.74 -14.30 -26.51
C GLY A 62 -2.61 -12.79 -26.66
N PHE A 63 -2.66 -12.29 -27.90
CA PHE A 63 -2.66 -10.84 -28.16
C PHE A 63 -3.92 -10.17 -27.62
N VAL A 64 -5.10 -10.74 -27.90
CA VAL A 64 -6.37 -10.19 -27.41
C VAL A 64 -6.40 -10.12 -25.89
N LEU A 65 -6.00 -11.19 -25.20
CA LEU A 65 -5.94 -11.21 -23.73
C LEU A 65 -4.90 -10.23 -23.17
N GLY A 66 -3.74 -10.11 -23.81
CA GLY A 66 -2.71 -9.15 -23.41
C GLY A 66 -3.14 -7.69 -23.59
N PHE A 67 -3.91 -7.36 -24.63
CA PHE A 67 -4.48 -6.01 -24.77
C PHE A 67 -5.58 -5.73 -23.76
N LEU A 68 -6.43 -6.71 -23.45
CA LEU A 68 -7.50 -6.58 -22.45
C LEU A 68 -6.98 -6.53 -21.02
N SER A 69 -5.80 -7.08 -20.72
CA SER A 69 -5.22 -7.05 -19.37
C SER A 69 -4.83 -5.65 -18.92
N ILE A 70 -4.48 -4.75 -19.85
CA ILE A 70 -4.11 -3.36 -19.52
C ILE A 70 -5.30 -2.57 -18.94
N PRO A 71 -6.44 -2.38 -19.65
CA PRO A 71 -7.59 -1.69 -19.07
C PRO A 71 -8.14 -2.42 -17.84
N TYR A 72 -8.05 -3.76 -17.80
CA TYR A 72 -8.45 -4.55 -16.64
C TYR A 72 -7.60 -4.27 -15.40
N ALA A 73 -6.27 -4.16 -15.53
CA ALA A 73 -5.39 -3.80 -14.41
C ALA A 73 -5.71 -2.41 -13.84
N PHE A 74 -6.01 -1.44 -14.70
CA PHE A 74 -6.46 -0.11 -14.27
C PHE A 74 -7.84 -0.14 -13.62
N PHE A 75 -8.75 -0.98 -14.11
CA PHE A 75 -10.06 -1.20 -13.51
C PHE A 75 -9.95 -1.81 -12.11
N LEU A 76 -9.14 -2.86 -11.94
CA LEU A 76 -8.87 -3.48 -10.64
C LEU A 76 -8.23 -2.49 -9.66
N ALA A 77 -7.21 -1.75 -10.08
CA ALA A 77 -6.57 -0.75 -9.22
C ALA A 77 -7.55 0.35 -8.79
N ARG A 78 -8.44 0.78 -9.69
CA ARG A 78 -9.53 1.71 -9.35
C ARG A 78 -10.50 1.09 -8.36
N SER A 79 -10.91 -0.16 -8.57
CA SER A 79 -11.82 -0.89 -7.68
C SER A 79 -11.22 -1.00 -6.28
N MET A 80 -9.97 -1.45 -6.17
CA MET A 80 -9.24 -1.52 -4.90
C MET A 80 -9.14 -0.16 -4.21
N ALA A 81 -8.85 0.92 -4.96
CA ALA A 81 -8.79 2.27 -4.40
C ALA A 81 -10.16 2.74 -3.89
N VAL A 82 -11.26 2.41 -4.58
CA VAL A 82 -12.62 2.71 -4.12
C VAL A 82 -12.95 1.89 -2.87
N SER A 83 -12.59 0.61 -2.83
CA SER A 83 -12.78 -0.25 -1.65
C SER A 83 -11.97 0.25 -0.45
N ALA A 84 -10.72 0.67 -0.65
CA ALA A 84 -9.88 1.25 0.40
C ALA A 84 -10.44 2.58 0.92
N TYR A 85 -10.99 3.43 0.05
CA TYR A 85 -11.73 4.62 0.48
C TYR A 85 -12.98 4.25 1.29
N LYS A 86 -13.68 3.18 0.88
CA LYS A 86 -14.86 2.72 1.57
C LYS A 86 -14.53 2.10 2.93
N SER A 87 -13.45 1.36 3.09
CA SER A 87 -13.07 0.80 4.38
C SER A 87 -12.54 1.85 5.35
N ASN A 88 -12.01 2.98 4.85
CA ASN A 88 -11.45 4.04 5.67
C ASN A 88 -12.53 5.04 6.14
N GLU A 89 -13.34 4.62 7.11
CA GLU A 89 -14.49 5.35 7.64
C GLU A 89 -14.12 6.73 8.23
N THR A 90 -12.92 6.84 8.80
CA THR A 90 -12.42 8.06 9.43
C THR A 90 -12.06 9.17 8.44
N ALA A 91 -11.86 8.86 7.16
CA ALA A 91 -11.37 9.80 6.16
C ALA A 91 -12.47 10.35 5.22
N ARG A 92 -13.67 9.76 5.22
CA ARG A 92 -14.74 10.06 4.25
C ARG A 92 -15.34 11.46 4.41
N GLY A 93 -15.30 12.26 3.34
CA GLY A 93 -16.04 13.52 3.22
C GLY A 93 -15.60 14.64 4.18
N LYS A 94 -14.54 14.43 4.95
CA LYS A 94 -14.04 15.41 5.91
C LYS A 94 -13.25 16.51 5.21
N LEU A 95 -13.40 17.72 5.73
CA LEU A 95 -12.62 18.89 5.33
C LEU A 95 -11.20 18.75 5.86
N VAL A 96 -10.23 18.98 4.98
CA VAL A 96 -8.80 19.03 5.30
C VAL A 96 -8.31 20.43 4.95
N HIS A 97 -7.90 21.18 5.97
CA HIS A 97 -7.33 22.50 5.82
C HIS A 97 -5.82 22.41 5.64
N TYR A 98 -5.32 22.97 4.55
CA TYR A 98 -3.91 23.10 4.25
C TYR A 98 -3.49 24.55 4.47
N THR A 99 -2.40 24.75 5.19
CA THR A 99 -1.75 26.06 5.33
C THR A 99 -0.31 25.92 4.89
N PHE A 100 0.10 26.70 3.91
CA PHE A 100 1.45 26.68 3.36
C PHE A 100 2.23 27.89 3.89
N TYR A 101 3.39 27.60 4.46
CA TYR A 101 4.36 28.58 4.94
C TYR A 101 5.60 28.53 4.04
N GLU A 102 6.60 29.34 4.34
CA GLU A 102 7.83 29.37 3.56
C GLU A 102 8.60 28.04 3.62
N ASP A 103 8.69 27.44 4.81
CA ASP A 103 9.56 26.28 5.08
C ASP A 103 8.78 24.98 5.36
N CYS A 104 7.49 25.08 5.64
CA CYS A 104 6.64 23.93 5.96
C CYS A 104 5.20 24.12 5.49
N PHE A 105 4.42 23.05 5.54
CA PHE A 105 2.97 23.13 5.43
C PHE A 105 2.30 22.36 6.55
N THR A 106 1.16 22.86 7.00
CA THR A 106 0.32 22.19 8.00
C THR A 106 -0.90 21.60 7.34
N VAL A 107 -1.24 20.38 7.74
CA VAL A 107 -2.45 19.68 7.34
C VAL A 107 -3.30 19.50 8.59
N GLN A 108 -4.46 20.14 8.61
CA GLN A 108 -5.39 20.08 9.71
C GLN A 108 -6.68 19.39 9.25
N SER A 109 -7.00 18.29 9.92
CA SER A 109 -8.26 17.58 9.84
C SER A 109 -8.99 17.76 11.18
N SER A 110 -10.24 17.29 11.25
CA SER A 110 -11.05 17.35 12.49
C SER A 110 -10.48 16.57 13.68
N TYR A 111 -9.48 15.71 13.45
CA TYR A 111 -8.91 14.81 14.47
C TYR A 111 -7.39 14.87 14.55
N SER A 112 -6.73 15.53 13.59
CA SER A 112 -5.28 15.56 13.53
C SER A 112 -4.79 16.85 12.90
N GLN A 113 -3.73 17.39 13.47
CA GLN A 113 -2.95 18.46 12.89
C GLN A 113 -1.54 17.93 12.71
N SER A 114 -0.99 18.08 11.50
CA SER A 114 0.36 17.63 11.19
C SER A 114 1.12 18.75 10.51
N THR A 115 2.30 19.07 11.02
CA THR A 115 3.25 20.00 10.41
C THR A 115 4.30 19.20 9.66
N ILE A 116 4.49 19.51 8.37
CA ILE A 116 5.41 18.78 7.49
C ILE A 116 6.34 19.80 6.86
N TRP A 117 7.64 19.63 7.10
CA TRP A 117 8.68 20.45 6.49
C TRP A 117 8.90 20.04 5.04
N TYR A 118 9.11 21.01 4.15
CA TYR A 118 9.42 20.70 2.75
C TYR A 118 10.72 19.90 2.64
N ASP A 119 11.63 20.11 3.58
CA ASP A 119 12.89 19.40 3.60
C ASP A 119 12.78 17.91 3.88
N ASP A 120 11.76 17.51 4.65
CA ASP A 120 11.53 16.12 5.03
C ASP A 120 10.71 15.34 3.99
N LEU A 121 10.28 15.99 2.90
CA LEU A 121 9.50 15.34 1.87
C LEU A 121 10.32 14.27 1.13
N TYR A 122 9.82 13.04 1.19
CA TYR A 122 10.34 11.89 0.43
C TYR A 122 10.40 12.15 -1.08
N ARG A 123 9.34 12.74 -1.65
CA ARG A 123 9.25 13.02 -3.08
C ARG A 123 8.15 14.05 -3.37
N VAL A 124 8.37 14.88 -4.38
CA VAL A 124 7.29 15.72 -4.93
C VAL A 124 7.01 15.34 -6.37
N ILE A 125 5.74 15.03 -6.65
CA ILE A 125 5.26 14.70 -7.99
C ILE A 125 4.46 15.89 -8.49
N VAL A 126 5.12 16.76 -9.25
CA VAL A 126 4.45 17.85 -9.96
C VAL A 126 4.01 17.39 -11.35
N ARG A 127 2.75 17.69 -11.69
CA ARG A 127 2.14 17.58 -13.02
C ARG A 127 1.57 18.93 -13.42
N LYS A 128 1.11 19.02 -14.67
CA LYS A 128 0.53 20.24 -15.24
C LYS A 128 -0.60 20.81 -14.36
N HIS A 129 -1.39 19.92 -13.77
CA HIS A 129 -2.61 20.26 -13.04
C HIS A 129 -2.78 19.54 -11.69
N SER A 130 -1.71 18.94 -11.15
CA SER A 130 -1.75 18.29 -9.84
C SER A 130 -0.38 18.25 -9.21
N VAL A 131 -0.34 18.36 -7.90
CA VAL A 131 0.88 18.20 -7.10
C VAL A 131 0.62 17.15 -6.04
N CYS A 132 1.53 16.19 -5.91
CA CYS A 132 1.52 15.25 -4.81
C CYS A 132 2.79 15.42 -3.98
N LEU A 133 2.62 15.83 -2.73
CA LEU A 133 3.66 16.00 -1.71
C LEU A 133 3.78 14.69 -0.94
N MET A 134 4.78 13.87 -1.25
CA MET A 134 4.99 12.59 -0.58
C MET A 134 5.87 12.79 0.65
N VAL A 135 5.32 12.48 1.82
CA VAL A 135 6.09 12.43 3.08
C VAL A 135 6.86 11.11 3.16
N SER A 136 6.31 10.03 2.62
CA SER A 136 6.96 8.73 2.55
C SER A 136 6.67 8.02 1.23
N ASN A 137 7.21 6.82 1.02
CA ASN A 137 6.89 6.00 -0.16
C ASN A 137 5.42 5.56 -0.22
N ARG A 138 4.68 5.60 0.91
CA ARG A 138 3.27 5.18 1.01
C ARG A 138 2.32 6.34 1.33
N ILE A 139 2.81 7.42 1.94
CA ILE A 139 2.01 8.56 2.39
C ILE A 139 2.37 9.80 1.58
N GLY A 140 1.34 10.48 1.08
CA GLY A 140 1.49 11.77 0.41
C GLY A 140 0.20 12.57 0.43
N TYR A 141 0.28 13.86 0.18
CA TYR A 141 -0.85 14.77 0.11
C TYR A 141 -1.00 15.18 -1.34
N ALA A 142 -2.14 14.86 -1.94
CA ALA A 142 -2.40 15.16 -3.35
C ALA A 142 -3.36 16.35 -3.44
N LEU A 143 -2.89 17.39 -4.11
CA LEU A 143 -3.63 18.61 -4.41
C LEU A 143 -4.02 18.56 -5.90
N CYS A 144 -5.31 18.63 -6.20
CA CYS A 144 -5.83 18.50 -7.56
C CYS A 144 -6.27 19.86 -8.15
N GLU A 145 -6.35 19.86 -9.48
CA GLU A 145 -6.66 20.96 -10.39
C GLU A 145 -7.81 21.89 -9.98
N ASN A 146 -8.85 21.36 -9.34
CA ASN A 146 -10.06 22.13 -9.02
C ASN A 146 -9.96 22.90 -7.69
N GLU A 147 -8.87 22.68 -6.95
CA GLU A 147 -8.72 23.15 -5.57
C GLU A 147 -7.40 23.91 -5.38
N CYS A 148 -6.37 23.66 -6.18
CA CYS A 148 -5.09 24.35 -6.04
C CYS A 148 -5.00 25.55 -7.00
N PRO A 149 -4.88 26.80 -6.51
CA PRO A 149 -4.59 27.95 -7.36
C PRO A 149 -3.25 27.76 -8.11
N GLU A 150 -3.14 28.27 -9.34
CA GLU A 150 -1.90 28.16 -10.12
C GLU A 150 -0.69 28.78 -9.39
N SER A 151 -0.89 29.84 -8.59
CA SER A 151 0.14 30.44 -7.76
C SER A 151 0.75 29.48 -6.73
N VAL A 152 -0.07 28.63 -6.11
CA VAL A 152 0.40 27.59 -5.16
C VAL A 152 1.15 26.49 -5.91
N LEU A 153 0.68 26.13 -7.11
CA LEU A 153 1.36 25.14 -7.95
C LEU A 153 2.75 25.63 -8.36
N ASP A 154 2.88 26.89 -8.74
CA ASP A 154 4.17 27.48 -9.13
C ASP A 154 5.11 27.64 -7.94
N PHE A 155 4.60 28.06 -6.78
CA PHE A 155 5.36 28.06 -5.53
C PHE A 155 5.90 26.65 -5.18
N LEU A 156 5.03 25.63 -5.22
CA LEU A 156 5.45 24.25 -4.96
C LEU A 156 6.39 23.72 -6.04
N ARG A 157 6.24 24.14 -7.31
CA ARG A 157 7.17 23.77 -8.39
C ARG A 157 8.57 24.32 -8.15
N GLU A 158 8.66 25.59 -7.80
CA GLU A 158 9.93 26.28 -7.55
C GLU A 158 10.64 25.68 -6.33
N ARG A 159 9.95 25.60 -5.19
CA ARG A 159 10.53 25.06 -3.95
C ARG A 159 10.86 23.58 -4.03
N CYS A 160 10.08 22.80 -4.79
CA CYS A 160 10.31 21.34 -4.90
C CYS A 160 11.11 20.93 -6.14
N ALA A 161 11.60 21.87 -6.96
CA ALA A 161 12.37 21.57 -8.16
C ALA A 161 13.70 20.86 -7.83
N GLU A 162 14.37 21.26 -6.75
CA GLU A 162 15.67 20.70 -6.34
C GLU A 162 15.58 19.23 -5.89
N LYS A 163 14.44 18.83 -5.30
CA LYS A 163 14.21 17.46 -4.81
C LYS A 163 13.61 16.53 -5.87
N ARG A 164 13.43 17.00 -7.11
CA ARG A 164 12.97 16.19 -8.24
C ARG A 164 14.07 15.25 -8.78
N LYS A 165 14.98 14.78 -7.94
CA LYS A 165 16.03 13.82 -8.34
C LYS A 165 15.39 12.44 -8.49
N PRO A 166 15.32 11.88 -9.71
CA PRO A 166 14.86 10.52 -9.87
C PRO A 166 15.87 9.58 -9.20
N LYS A 167 15.39 8.64 -8.37
CA LYS A 167 16.25 7.64 -7.77
C LYS A 167 16.87 6.82 -8.91
N ALA A 168 18.20 6.82 -9.01
CA ALA A 168 18.92 6.09 -10.05
C ALA A 168 18.46 4.62 -10.16
N LYS A 169 18.09 4.00 -9.03
CA LYS A 169 17.50 2.66 -8.96
C LYS A 169 16.15 2.53 -9.67
N GLU A 170 15.25 3.52 -9.56
CA GLU A 170 13.95 3.52 -10.27
C GLU A 170 14.16 3.69 -11.78
N ILE A 171 15.08 4.58 -12.19
CA ILE A 171 15.41 4.75 -13.62
C ILE A 171 16.03 3.47 -14.17
N LEU A 172 17.03 2.91 -13.49
CA LEU A 172 17.71 1.70 -13.92
C LEU A 172 16.71 0.54 -14.07
N PHE A 173 15.81 0.37 -13.11
CA PHE A 173 14.76 -0.65 -13.20
C PHE A 173 13.80 -0.40 -14.37
N SER A 174 13.36 0.84 -14.58
CA SER A 174 12.50 1.18 -15.72
C SER A 174 13.19 0.98 -17.07
N VAL A 175 14.48 1.30 -17.19
CA VAL A 175 15.27 1.08 -18.41
C VAL A 175 15.46 -0.42 -18.66
N LEU A 176 15.84 -1.19 -17.63
CA LEU A 176 16.00 -2.63 -17.73
C LEU A 176 14.68 -3.33 -18.12
N PHE A 177 13.57 -2.90 -17.51
CA PHE A 177 12.24 -3.39 -17.86
C PHE A 177 11.87 -3.07 -19.31
N ALA A 178 12.13 -1.85 -19.78
CA ALA A 178 11.89 -1.48 -21.16
C ALA A 178 12.71 -2.31 -22.15
N LEU A 179 14.00 -2.57 -21.86
CA LEU A 179 14.84 -3.45 -22.67
C LEU A 179 14.29 -4.87 -22.72
N LEU A 180 13.83 -5.40 -21.57
CA LEU A 180 13.20 -6.73 -21.50
C LEU A 180 11.92 -6.78 -22.33
N CYS A 181 11.06 -5.75 -22.27
CA CYS A 181 9.87 -5.66 -23.12
C CYS A 181 10.24 -5.69 -24.61
N VAL A 182 11.23 -4.91 -25.04
CA VAL A 182 11.67 -4.86 -26.44
C VAL A 182 12.21 -6.21 -26.92
N LEU A 183 13.03 -6.89 -26.10
CA LEU A 183 13.54 -8.22 -26.42
C LEU A 183 12.40 -9.23 -26.58
N PHE A 184 11.42 -9.20 -25.68
CA PHE A 184 10.29 -10.14 -25.70
C PHE A 184 9.36 -9.89 -26.89
N LEU A 185 9.06 -8.62 -27.20
CA LEU A 185 8.28 -8.22 -28.37
C LEU A 185 9.02 -8.61 -29.67
N GLY A 186 10.34 -8.38 -29.74
CA GLY A 186 11.17 -8.79 -30.87
C GLY A 186 11.14 -10.31 -31.10
N TYR A 187 11.28 -11.10 -30.03
CA TYR A 187 11.17 -12.56 -30.11
C TYR A 187 9.78 -13.01 -30.59
N ALA A 188 8.71 -12.44 -30.03
CA ALA A 188 7.35 -12.76 -30.45
C ALA A 188 7.11 -12.43 -31.93
N CYS A 189 7.58 -11.29 -32.42
CA CYS A 189 7.51 -10.92 -33.84
C CYS A 189 8.27 -11.93 -34.72
N MET A 190 9.49 -12.30 -34.36
CA MET A 190 10.28 -13.28 -35.11
C MET A 190 9.62 -14.67 -35.11
N ALA A 191 9.02 -15.09 -34.00
CA ALA A 191 8.30 -16.37 -33.91
C ALA A 191 7.04 -16.40 -34.80
N VAL A 192 6.31 -15.29 -34.90
CA VAL A 192 5.17 -15.16 -35.82
C VAL A 192 5.63 -15.19 -37.27
N LEU A 193 6.67 -14.42 -37.63
CA LEU A 193 7.21 -14.40 -38.99
C LEU A 193 7.70 -15.77 -39.44
N ALA A 194 8.39 -16.51 -38.56
CA ALA A 194 8.85 -17.87 -38.85
C ALA A 194 7.70 -18.85 -39.13
N ARG A 195 6.58 -18.73 -38.40
CA ARG A 195 5.38 -19.55 -38.62
C ARG A 195 4.63 -19.17 -39.90
N CYS A 196 4.62 -17.88 -40.27
CA CYS A 196 4.03 -17.43 -41.53
C CYS A 196 4.83 -17.90 -42.75
N SER A 197 6.17 -17.95 -42.67
CA SER A 197 7.00 -18.43 -43.78
C SER A 197 6.83 -19.92 -44.08
N THR A 198 6.52 -20.75 -43.08
CA THR A 198 6.34 -22.20 -43.28
C THR A 198 4.98 -22.58 -43.88
N SER A 199 3.99 -21.68 -43.89
CA SER A 199 2.64 -21.99 -44.39
C SER A 199 2.46 -21.75 -45.90
N ALA A 200 3.44 -21.15 -46.59
CA ALA A 200 3.28 -20.70 -47.97
C ALA A 200 3.51 -21.77 -49.05
N GLU A 201 3.95 -22.98 -48.68
CA GLU A 201 4.49 -23.96 -49.63
C GLU A 201 3.80 -25.32 -49.54
N THR A 202 2.47 -25.39 -49.75
CA THR A 202 1.82 -26.67 -50.14
C THR A 202 0.46 -26.46 -50.85
N VAL A 203 0.44 -26.38 -52.20
CA VAL A 203 -0.67 -26.86 -53.08
C VAL A 203 -0.06 -27.21 -54.46
N PRO A 204 -0.34 -28.40 -55.06
CA PRO A 204 -1.43 -28.58 -56.06
C PRO A 204 -2.16 -29.94 -55.87
N ALA A 205 -3.34 -30.30 -56.40
CA ALA A 205 -4.29 -29.82 -57.42
C ALA A 205 -5.63 -30.66 -57.31
N PRO A 206 -6.71 -30.41 -58.09
CA PRO A 206 -8.11 -30.58 -57.67
C PRO A 206 -8.97 -31.71 -58.32
N THR A 207 -10.20 -31.89 -57.78
CA THR A 207 -11.50 -32.30 -58.45
C THR A 207 -11.86 -33.81 -58.46
N PRO A 208 -13.15 -34.26 -58.51
CA PRO A 208 -14.48 -33.69 -58.14
C PRO A 208 -15.34 -34.57 -57.18
N LEU A 209 -16.45 -33.98 -56.70
CA LEU A 209 -17.67 -34.57 -56.09
C LEU A 209 -18.51 -35.35 -57.14
N PRO A 210 -19.59 -36.13 -56.80
CA PRO A 210 -20.80 -35.53 -56.22
C PRO A 210 -21.82 -36.41 -55.42
N THR A 211 -22.83 -35.72 -54.84
CA THR A 211 -24.26 -36.14 -54.63
C THR A 211 -24.53 -37.04 -53.40
N GLU A 212 -25.52 -36.87 -52.49
CA GLU A 212 -26.79 -36.11 -52.40
C GLU A 212 -27.34 -36.16 -50.94
N SER A 213 -28.25 -35.24 -50.60
CA SER A 213 -29.42 -35.39 -49.68
C SER A 213 -29.21 -35.71 -48.18
N ALA A 214 -30.01 -35.29 -47.20
CA ALA A 214 -31.07 -34.30 -47.01
C ALA A 214 -31.49 -34.41 -45.50
N ILE A 215 -31.64 -33.27 -44.81
CA ILE A 215 -32.66 -32.88 -43.80
C ILE A 215 -33.05 -33.87 -42.66
N VAL A 216 -33.02 -33.40 -41.40
CA VAL A 216 -34.17 -33.26 -40.44
C VAL A 216 -33.70 -33.21 -38.96
N GLU A 217 -34.21 -32.20 -38.27
CA GLU A 217 -34.23 -31.88 -36.81
C GLU A 217 -34.90 -32.96 -35.93
N GLU A 218 -34.40 -33.19 -34.71
CA GLU A 218 -35.15 -32.99 -33.43
C GLU A 218 -34.35 -33.50 -32.19
N GLU A 219 -34.23 -32.64 -31.17
CA GLU A 219 -34.12 -33.00 -29.73
C GLU A 219 -35.52 -33.48 -29.23
N PRO A 220 -35.76 -34.02 -28.00
CA PRO A 220 -35.08 -33.72 -26.72
C PRO A 220 -34.90 -34.89 -25.73
N THR A 221 -34.07 -34.74 -24.68
CA THR A 221 -34.32 -35.31 -23.32
C THR A 221 -33.39 -34.62 -22.31
N PRO A 222 -33.88 -34.21 -21.12
CA PRO A 222 -33.18 -34.68 -19.92
C PRO A 222 -34.09 -34.93 -18.70
N ALA A 223 -33.68 -35.90 -17.86
CA ALA A 223 -33.79 -35.94 -16.39
C ALA A 223 -33.44 -37.37 -15.89
N PRO A 224 -33.17 -37.61 -14.58
CA PRO A 224 -32.75 -36.75 -13.46
C PRO A 224 -31.55 -37.35 -12.68
N THR A 225 -31.07 -36.73 -11.60
CA THR A 225 -30.75 -37.35 -10.26
C THR A 225 -30.03 -36.35 -9.33
N ALA A 226 -30.29 -36.49 -8.03
CA ALA A 226 -30.31 -35.49 -6.98
C ALA A 226 -29.07 -35.40 -6.04
N ALA A 227 -29.02 -34.25 -5.34
CA ALA A 227 -28.55 -33.99 -3.95
C ALA A 227 -27.02 -34.04 -3.63
N PRO A 228 -26.51 -33.42 -2.52
CA PRO A 228 -27.19 -32.68 -1.44
C PRO A 228 -26.59 -31.28 -1.09
N THR A 229 -27.32 -30.61 -0.21
CA THR A 229 -27.03 -29.40 0.59
C THR A 229 -25.71 -29.46 1.39
N ALA A 230 -24.99 -28.33 1.47
CA ALA A 230 -24.04 -27.99 2.54
C ALA A 230 -24.08 -26.49 2.87
N ALA A 231 -23.79 -26.19 4.14
CA ALA A 231 -24.03 -24.96 4.90
C ALA A 231 -23.09 -23.77 4.52
N PRO A 232 -23.26 -22.56 5.13
CA PRO A 232 -22.49 -21.38 4.75
C PRO A 232 -21.16 -21.32 5.55
N ASP A 233 -20.03 -21.30 4.85
CA ASP A 233 -18.72 -20.99 5.42
C ASP A 233 -18.56 -19.45 5.44
N THR A 234 -18.57 -18.82 6.62
CA THR A 234 -17.46 -18.57 7.55
C THR A 234 -16.45 -17.54 7.01
N GLU A 235 -16.29 -16.48 7.79
CA GLU A 235 -15.50 -15.25 7.59
C GLU A 235 -14.18 -15.44 6.80
N GLU A 236 -14.05 -14.68 5.72
CA GLU A 236 -12.82 -14.56 4.93
C GLU A 236 -11.67 -14.01 5.78
N THR A 237 -10.75 -14.91 6.12
CA THR A 237 -9.47 -14.62 6.75
C THR A 237 -8.59 -13.88 5.74
N ILE A 238 -8.50 -12.56 5.88
CA ILE A 238 -7.53 -11.71 5.17
C ILE A 238 -6.13 -12.21 5.54
N SER A 239 -5.28 -12.56 4.56
CA SER A 239 -3.89 -12.95 4.82
C SER A 239 -3.13 -11.78 5.46
N LYS A 240 -3.00 -11.82 6.79
CA LYS A 240 -2.22 -10.85 7.57
C LYS A 240 -0.74 -11.10 7.31
N ASP A 241 0.02 -10.02 7.07
CA ASP A 241 1.48 -10.03 7.08
C ASP A 241 1.99 -10.70 8.38
N PRO A 242 3.04 -11.54 8.36
CA PRO A 242 3.53 -12.21 9.57
C PRO A 242 3.85 -11.26 10.73
N ILE A 243 4.24 -10.01 10.44
CA ILE A 243 4.48 -8.99 11.47
C ILE A 243 3.15 -8.50 12.08
N SER A 244 2.10 -8.27 11.28
CA SER A 244 0.80 -7.88 11.83
C SER A 244 0.14 -9.01 12.61
N THR A 245 0.37 -10.27 12.22
CA THR A 245 -0.03 -11.43 13.01
C THR A 245 0.66 -11.46 14.37
N GLY A 246 1.95 -11.12 14.45
CA GLY A 246 2.69 -11.10 15.71
C GLY A 246 2.15 -10.07 16.71
N TYR A 247 1.73 -8.89 16.25
CA TYR A 247 1.06 -7.89 17.10
C TYR A 247 -0.21 -8.46 17.77
N ASP A 248 -1.08 -9.08 16.98
CA ASP A 248 -2.34 -9.63 17.48
C ASP A 248 -2.09 -10.76 18.50
N VAL A 249 -1.15 -11.67 18.19
CA VAL A 249 -0.84 -12.82 19.06
C VAL A 249 -0.20 -12.36 20.37
N ILE A 250 0.75 -11.43 20.33
CA ILE A 250 1.39 -10.89 21.54
C ILE A 250 0.37 -10.13 22.40
N TYR A 251 -0.49 -9.34 21.76
CA TYR A 251 -1.55 -8.63 22.46
C TYR A 251 -2.49 -9.59 23.20
N GLU A 252 -3.05 -10.57 22.49
CA GLU A 252 -3.99 -11.54 23.05
C GLU A 252 -3.34 -12.40 24.15
N THR A 253 -2.05 -12.72 24.02
CA THR A 253 -1.34 -13.60 24.96
C THR A 253 -0.91 -12.89 26.23
N TYR A 254 -0.40 -11.65 26.13
CA TYR A 254 0.29 -11.00 27.25
C TYR A 254 -0.31 -9.69 27.71
N LEU A 255 -0.99 -8.93 26.83
CA LEU A 255 -1.27 -7.51 27.06
C LEU A 255 -2.76 -7.21 27.17
N LYS A 256 -3.64 -8.09 26.67
CA LYS A 256 -5.10 -7.86 26.62
C LYS A 256 -5.73 -7.57 27.97
N GLU A 257 -5.32 -8.26 29.03
CA GLU A 257 -5.89 -8.07 30.36
C GLU A 257 -5.52 -6.71 30.98
N THR A 258 -4.36 -6.16 30.61
CA THR A 258 -3.83 -4.90 31.15
C THR A 258 -4.01 -3.71 30.21
N SER A 259 -4.50 -3.94 28.99
CA SER A 259 -4.69 -2.91 27.98
C SER A 259 -6.12 -2.36 28.02
N THR A 260 -6.24 -1.05 27.96
CA THR A 260 -7.53 -0.34 27.88
C THR A 260 -7.86 0.09 26.46
N THR A 261 -6.87 0.07 25.56
CA THR A 261 -7.00 0.46 24.16
C THR A 261 -6.37 -0.58 23.23
N TYR A 262 -6.72 -0.51 21.96
CA TYR A 262 -6.03 -1.22 20.88
C TYR A 262 -6.11 -0.36 19.62
N GLU A 263 -5.21 0.62 19.50
CA GLU A 263 -5.20 1.56 18.39
C GLU A 263 -3.95 1.39 17.53
N PHE A 264 -4.16 1.01 16.26
CA PHE A 264 -3.07 0.90 15.31
C PHE A 264 -2.62 2.27 14.80
N LYS A 265 -1.32 2.54 14.85
CA LYS A 265 -0.70 3.78 14.38
C LYS A 265 0.54 3.50 13.53
N LEU A 266 1.00 4.55 12.87
CA LEU A 266 2.19 4.54 12.02
C LEU A 266 3.15 5.63 12.49
N THR A 267 4.44 5.30 12.60
CA THR A 267 5.46 6.32 12.86
C THR A 267 5.60 7.23 11.64
N ALA A 268 6.28 8.37 11.80
CA ALA A 268 6.61 9.26 10.68
C ALA A 268 7.43 8.54 9.58
N LYS A 269 8.17 7.47 9.94
CA LYS A 269 8.91 6.62 9.01
C LYS A 269 8.05 5.54 8.33
N GLY A 270 6.79 5.40 8.77
CA GLY A 270 5.84 4.41 8.27
C GLY A 270 6.02 3.03 8.88
N GLU A 271 6.59 2.95 10.08
CA GLU A 271 6.66 1.72 10.87
C GLU A 271 5.37 1.57 11.68
N ASP A 272 4.83 0.37 11.68
CA ASP A 272 3.60 0.03 12.39
C ASP A 272 3.88 -0.02 13.89
N TYR A 273 2.94 0.43 14.72
CA TYR A 273 2.93 0.20 16.17
C TYR A 273 1.49 0.25 16.69
N ILE A 274 1.22 -0.35 17.84
CA ILE A 274 -0.10 -0.33 18.48
C ILE A 274 -0.04 0.40 19.83
N ILE A 275 -1.00 1.26 20.10
CA ILE A 275 -1.20 1.86 21.42
C ILE A 275 -2.13 0.97 22.24
N LEU A 276 -1.66 0.60 23.42
CA LEU A 276 -2.29 -0.37 24.32
C LEU A 276 -2.87 0.29 25.57
N ASN A 277 -2.25 1.37 26.02
CA ASN A 277 -2.81 2.27 27.02
C ASN A 277 -2.50 3.72 26.65
N ASP A 278 -3.50 4.59 26.79
CA ASP A 278 -3.36 6.03 26.60
C ASP A 278 -4.01 6.73 27.80
N THR A 279 -3.18 7.01 28.81
CA THR A 279 -3.61 7.68 30.06
C THR A 279 -3.17 9.14 30.06
N ASP A 280 -3.65 9.93 31.01
CA ASP A 280 -3.19 11.32 31.15
C ASP A 280 -1.69 11.42 31.44
N ASP A 281 -1.12 10.43 32.13
CA ASP A 281 0.28 10.43 32.58
C ASP A 281 1.27 9.79 31.59
N ALA A 282 0.81 8.84 30.78
CA ALA A 282 1.69 8.05 29.91
C ALA A 282 0.94 7.36 28.76
N VAL A 283 1.70 7.07 27.69
CA VAL A 283 1.30 6.17 26.60
C VAL A 283 2.11 4.89 26.67
N GLU A 284 1.44 3.74 26.57
CA GLU A 284 2.08 2.44 26.43
C GLU A 284 1.79 1.88 25.04
N PHE A 285 2.84 1.46 24.33
CA PHE A 285 2.73 0.98 22.97
C PHE A 285 3.65 -0.20 22.70
N LEU A 286 3.24 -1.06 21.78
CA LEU A 286 4.03 -2.19 21.28
C LEU A 286 4.48 -1.89 19.85
N GLN A 287 5.76 -2.11 19.56
CA GLN A 287 6.34 -1.90 18.23
C GLN A 287 7.29 -3.03 17.83
N TYR A 288 7.25 -3.45 16.57
CA TYR A 288 8.24 -4.32 15.94
C TYR A 288 9.60 -3.61 15.83
N ASP A 289 10.64 -4.28 16.31
CA ASP A 289 12.02 -3.77 16.26
C ASP A 289 12.81 -4.42 15.12
N ARG A 290 12.95 -5.75 15.16
CA ARG A 290 13.74 -6.52 14.20
C ARG A 290 13.43 -8.02 14.25
N ASP A 291 14.11 -8.78 13.40
CA ASP A 291 14.14 -10.23 13.49
C ASP A 291 15.16 -10.70 14.55
N SER A 292 14.90 -11.87 15.13
CA SER A 292 15.78 -12.53 16.10
C SER A 292 17.13 -12.92 15.49
N ALA A 293 18.12 -13.19 16.34
CA ALA A 293 19.47 -13.57 15.89
C ALA A 293 19.47 -14.83 15.02
N ASN A 294 18.58 -15.78 15.30
CA ASN A 294 18.38 -16.98 14.49
C ASN A 294 17.47 -16.78 13.25
N GLY A 295 16.88 -15.60 13.07
CA GLY A 295 15.98 -15.25 11.95
C GLY A 295 14.59 -15.90 12.00
N SER A 296 14.26 -16.62 13.07
CA SER A 296 13.03 -17.40 13.18
C SER A 296 11.87 -16.64 13.83
N CYS A 297 12.15 -15.51 14.50
CA CYS A 297 11.17 -14.74 15.23
C CYS A 297 11.17 -13.25 14.84
N ALA A 298 9.97 -12.65 14.84
CA ALA A 298 9.82 -11.21 14.93
C ALA A 298 9.93 -10.78 16.40
N LEU A 299 10.67 -9.70 16.68
CA LEU A 299 10.83 -9.14 18.01
C LEU A 299 10.07 -7.82 18.14
N TYR A 300 9.39 -7.66 19.27
CA TYR A 300 8.56 -6.50 19.56
C TYR A 300 8.93 -5.91 20.91
N VAL A 301 9.08 -4.59 20.96
CA VAL A 301 9.39 -3.86 22.19
C VAL A 301 8.10 -3.24 22.70
N TYR A 302 7.77 -3.55 23.95
CA TYR A 302 6.67 -2.92 24.67
C TYR A 302 7.24 -1.81 25.52
N GLU A 303 6.81 -0.58 25.26
CA GLU A 303 7.39 0.62 25.85
C GLU A 303 6.33 1.50 26.49
N ARG A 304 6.74 2.23 27.53
CA ARG A 304 5.97 3.30 28.16
C ARG A 304 6.68 4.62 27.98
N CYS A 305 5.99 5.61 27.42
CA CYS A 305 6.45 6.99 27.36
C CYS A 305 5.66 7.84 28.35
N PRO A 306 6.32 8.55 29.29
CA PRO A 306 5.64 9.56 30.07
C PRO A 306 5.15 10.68 29.15
N LYS A 307 4.01 11.25 29.51
CA LYS A 307 3.52 12.48 28.90
C LYS A 307 4.03 13.68 29.68
N ASP A 308 4.37 14.73 28.95
CA ASP A 308 4.62 16.04 29.53
C ASP A 308 3.30 16.71 29.98
N ALA A 309 3.42 17.87 30.61
CA ALA A 309 2.26 18.65 31.09
C ALA A 309 1.28 19.06 29.97
N ASN A 310 1.68 18.96 28.70
CA ASN A 310 0.86 19.27 27.54
C ASN A 310 0.27 18.01 26.89
N GLY A 311 0.47 16.83 27.47
CA GLY A 311 0.05 15.55 26.92
C GLY A 311 0.91 15.05 25.75
N GLY A 312 1.97 15.78 25.41
CA GLY A 312 2.98 15.37 24.43
C GLY A 312 3.86 14.27 25.01
N TRP A 313 4.32 13.36 24.19
CA TRP A 313 5.23 12.29 24.62
C TRP A 313 6.30 12.08 23.57
N SER A 314 7.51 11.74 24.03
CA SER A 314 8.67 11.49 23.20
C SER A 314 9.17 10.07 23.42
N ARG A 315 9.46 9.38 22.31
CA ARG A 315 10.10 8.06 22.36
C ARG A 315 11.52 8.09 22.91
N GLN A 316 12.15 9.27 22.99
CA GLN A 316 13.45 9.42 23.64
C GLN A 316 13.36 9.18 25.16
N GLU A 317 12.17 9.33 25.74
CA GLU A 317 11.90 9.11 27.15
C GLU A 317 11.20 7.76 27.39
N ALA A 318 11.19 6.89 26.37
CA ALA A 318 10.58 5.57 26.45
C ALA A 318 11.31 4.68 27.46
N GLN A 319 10.53 3.98 28.28
CA GLN A 319 10.97 2.95 29.19
C GLN A 319 10.50 1.61 28.64
N ILE A 320 11.43 0.66 28.48
CA ILE A 320 11.07 -0.69 28.05
C ILE A 320 10.38 -1.40 29.21
N LEU A 321 9.16 -1.85 28.96
CA LEU A 321 8.38 -2.66 29.89
C LEU A 321 8.65 -4.16 29.65
N ASN A 322 8.80 -4.56 28.38
CA ASN A 322 9.22 -5.91 28.00
C ASN A 322 9.67 -5.94 26.54
N ILE A 323 10.33 -7.04 26.15
CA ILE A 323 10.53 -7.41 24.74
C ILE A 323 9.91 -8.78 24.52
N TYR A 324 9.09 -8.92 23.50
CA TYR A 324 8.39 -10.14 23.13
C TYR A 324 8.93 -10.71 21.82
N ALA A 325 8.89 -12.03 21.69
CA ALA A 325 9.21 -12.74 20.47
C ALA A 325 7.96 -13.44 19.93
N TYR A 326 7.81 -13.44 18.61
CA TYR A 326 6.81 -14.23 17.89
C TYR A 326 7.51 -15.07 16.83
N HIS A 327 7.41 -16.40 16.95
CA HIS A 327 8.01 -17.34 16.01
C HIS A 327 7.14 -17.51 14.77
N TYR A 328 7.71 -17.22 13.59
CA TYR A 328 6.96 -17.12 12.35
C TYR A 328 6.27 -18.42 11.92
N ARG A 329 6.84 -19.57 12.30
CA ARG A 329 6.42 -20.87 11.73
C ARG A 329 5.24 -21.50 12.45
N ASP A 330 5.25 -21.47 13.77
CA ASP A 330 4.26 -22.16 14.62
C ASP A 330 3.48 -21.20 15.53
N GLY A 331 3.81 -19.90 15.49
CA GLY A 331 3.16 -18.88 16.29
C GLY A 331 3.51 -18.89 17.78
N ALA A 332 4.52 -19.66 18.19
CA ALA A 332 5.01 -19.64 19.56
C ALA A 332 5.47 -18.23 19.94
N THR A 333 5.26 -17.86 21.21
CA THR A 333 5.68 -16.57 21.73
C THR A 333 6.47 -16.73 23.03
N ALA A 334 7.34 -15.77 23.31
CA ALA A 334 8.08 -15.70 24.55
C ALA A 334 8.24 -14.25 25.02
N ALA A 335 8.15 -14.04 26.33
CA ALA A 335 8.49 -12.77 26.98
C ALA A 335 9.94 -12.82 27.46
N SER A 336 10.73 -11.82 27.05
CA SER A 336 12.14 -11.73 27.44
C SER A 336 12.34 -11.38 28.91
N GLY A 337 11.37 -10.69 29.53
CA GLY A 337 11.49 -10.13 30.87
C GLY A 337 12.44 -8.93 30.96
N LYS A 338 12.95 -8.43 29.83
CA LYS A 338 13.90 -7.32 29.78
C LYS A 338 13.20 -5.99 29.97
N THR A 339 13.71 -5.15 30.86
CA THR A 339 13.28 -3.74 31.02
C THR A 339 14.35 -2.75 30.55
N GLY A 340 15.48 -3.26 30.04
CA GLY A 340 16.51 -2.52 29.33
C GLY A 340 17.22 -3.38 28.28
N TRP A 341 17.84 -2.72 27.30
CA TRP A 341 18.55 -3.39 26.20
C TRP A 341 19.69 -4.32 26.68
N GLY A 342 20.36 -3.95 27.77
CA GLY A 342 21.49 -4.70 28.35
C GLY A 342 21.09 -5.87 29.26
N ASP A 343 19.80 -6.06 29.53
CA ASP A 343 19.36 -7.11 30.45
C ASP A 343 19.47 -8.49 29.80
N ALA A 344 19.77 -9.50 30.62
CA ALA A 344 19.73 -10.89 30.20
C ALA A 344 18.27 -11.34 30.00
N PRO A 345 17.91 -11.91 28.84
CA PRO A 345 16.57 -12.43 28.62
C PRO A 345 16.30 -13.71 29.42
N THR A 346 15.03 -14.08 29.54
CA THR A 346 14.62 -15.40 30.05
C THR A 346 15.18 -16.52 29.18
N LYS A 347 15.39 -17.70 29.79
CA LYS A 347 15.86 -18.88 29.08
C LYS A 347 14.94 -19.28 27.91
N GLU A 348 13.63 -19.21 28.11
CA GLU A 348 12.62 -19.49 27.08
C GLU A 348 12.75 -18.55 25.87
N TYR A 349 12.92 -17.25 26.13
CA TYR A 349 13.15 -16.27 25.08
C TYR A 349 14.47 -16.51 24.34
N SER A 350 15.57 -16.76 25.05
CA SER A 350 16.87 -17.11 24.45
C SER A 350 16.80 -18.35 23.57
N GLU A 351 16.14 -19.42 24.03
CA GLU A 351 15.99 -20.65 23.25
C GLU A 351 15.17 -20.44 21.97
N LEU A 352 14.13 -19.60 22.05
CA LEU A 352 13.28 -19.30 20.90
C LEU A 352 13.97 -18.39 19.86
N THR A 353 14.72 -17.38 20.33
CA THR A 353 15.27 -16.30 19.49
C THR A 353 16.75 -16.48 19.11
N GLY A 354 17.49 -17.30 19.87
CA GLY A 354 18.94 -17.43 19.76
C GLY A 354 19.71 -16.26 20.36
N GLU A 355 19.10 -15.47 21.26
CA GLU A 355 19.74 -14.34 21.97
C GLU A 355 20.44 -14.71 23.29
#